data_AF-A0A2V2UC50-F1
#
_entry.id   AF-A0A2V2UC50-F1
#
_cell.length_a   1.000
_cell.length_b   1.000
_cell.length_c   1.000
_cell.angle_alpha   90.00
_cell.angle_beta   90.00
_cell.angle_gamma   90.00
#
_symmetry.space_group_name_H-M   'P 1'
#
loop_
_entity.id
_entity.type
_entity.pdbx_description
1 polymer ?
#
loop_
_entity_poly.entity_id
_entity_poly.type
_entity_poly.pdbx_seq_one_letter_code
_entity_poly.pdbx_strand_id
1 'polypeptide(L)'
;MAGEALVSYFRNTRKIQNAVSIRIVNVFGEGGYAGVITKFAERLLAGLPPVIYGNGNQTRDFIFVDDVVSAIVLSAAVADKKQEENLHYPILLLMRTF
;
A
#
# COMPACT_ATOMS: atom_id res chain seq x y z
N MET A 1 -1.07 -3.26 -13.52
CA MET A 1 -1.76 -4.57 -13.42
C MET A 1 -0.85 -5.77 -13.75
N ALA A 2 0.24 -5.61 -14.51
CA ALA A 2 1.14 -6.72 -14.86
C ALA A 2 1.71 -7.48 -13.64
N GLY A 3 2.10 -6.78 -12.56
CA GLY A 3 2.61 -7.44 -11.34
C GLY A 3 1.58 -8.34 -10.65
N GLU A 4 0.31 -7.93 -10.58
CA GLU A 4 -0.75 -8.76 -9.97
C GLU A 4 -1.09 -9.97 -10.82
N ALA A 5 -1.03 -9.81 -12.15
CA ALA A 5 -1.22 -10.92 -13.08
C ALA A 5 -0.11 -11.96 -12.90
N LEU A 6 1.13 -11.53 -12.65
CA LEU A 6 2.25 -12.43 -12.36
C LEU A 6 2.05 -13.21 -11.05
N VAL A 7 1.66 -12.52 -9.97
CA VAL A 7 1.35 -13.16 -8.68
C VAL A 7 0.20 -14.16 -8.84
N SER A 8 -0.84 -13.79 -9.58
CA SER A 8 -1.97 -14.68 -9.89
C SER A 8 -1.53 -15.91 -10.68
N TYR A 9 -0.63 -15.76 -11.66
CA TYR A 9 -0.10 -16.88 -12.43
C TYR A 9 0.66 -17.88 -11.55
N PHE A 10 1.53 -17.43 -10.65
CA PHE A 10 2.28 -18.33 -9.76
C PHE A 10 1.38 -19.05 -8.74
N ARG A 11 0.30 -18.39 -8.28
CA ARG A 11 -0.74 -19.04 -7.47
C ARG A 11 -1.51 -20.10 -8.25
N ASN A 12 -1.97 -19.78 -9.46
CA ASN A 12 -2.77 -20.68 -10.30
C ASN A 12 -1.96 -21.90 -10.76
N THR A 13 -0.66 -21.73 -11.00
CA THR A 13 0.26 -22.83 -11.35
C THR A 13 0.76 -23.59 -10.12
N ARG A 14 0.31 -23.24 -8.91
CA ARG A 14 0.69 -23.84 -7.61
C ARG A 14 2.19 -23.84 -7.30
N LYS A 15 2.97 -23.05 -8.03
CA LYS A 15 4.41 -22.89 -7.77
C LYS A 15 4.66 -22.10 -6.49
N ILE A 16 3.78 -21.13 -6.19
CA ILE A 16 3.80 -20.35 -4.93
C ILE A 16 2.35 -20.14 -4.49
N GLN A 17 1.95 -20.75 -3.38
CA GLN A 17 0.53 -20.80 -2.97
C GLN A 17 0.15 -19.68 -1.99
N ASN A 18 1.08 -19.24 -1.14
CA ASN A 18 0.89 -18.20 -0.13
C ASN A 18 1.22 -16.76 -0.62
N ALA A 19 1.38 -16.52 -1.93
CA ALA A 19 1.81 -15.21 -2.44
C ALA A 19 0.72 -14.12 -2.40
N VAL A 20 0.81 -13.09 -1.55
CA VAL A 20 -0.19 -12.00 -1.47
C VAL A 20 0.18 -10.81 -2.36
N SER A 21 -0.83 -10.16 -2.96
CA SER A 21 -0.68 -8.87 -3.64
C SER A 21 -1.36 -7.77 -2.84
N ILE A 22 -0.60 -6.74 -2.46
CA ILE A 22 -1.08 -5.57 -1.71
C ILE A 22 -0.76 -4.32 -2.53
N ARG A 23 -1.76 -3.44 -2.71
CA ARG A 23 -1.57 -2.13 -3.33
C ARG A 23 -1.53 -1.05 -2.25
N ILE A 24 -0.39 -0.41 -2.13
CA ILE A 24 -0.18 0.69 -1.19
C ILE A 24 0.03 1.96 -2.02
N VAL A 25 -0.69 3.02 -1.66
CA VAL A 25 -0.59 4.33 -2.32
C VAL A 25 -0.41 5.42 -1.27
N ASN A 26 0.39 6.43 -1.61
CA ASN A 26 0.69 7.63 -0.82
C ASN A 26 0.76 7.41 0.71
N VAL A 27 1.76 6.64 1.14
CA VAL A 27 2.04 6.46 2.57
C VAL A 27 2.63 7.73 3.17
N PHE A 28 2.20 8.09 4.36
CA PHE A 28 2.82 9.15 5.15
C PHE A 28 3.17 8.66 6.57
N GLY A 29 4.17 9.28 7.19
CA GLY A 29 4.67 8.91 8.51
C GLY A 29 6.18 9.12 8.62
N GLU A 30 6.74 8.81 9.79
CA GLU A 30 8.18 8.87 10.02
C GLU A 30 8.94 7.92 9.08
N GLY A 31 10.11 8.35 8.60
CA GLY A 31 10.93 7.59 7.66
C GLY A 31 10.37 7.51 6.23
N GLY A 32 9.22 8.13 5.95
CA GLY A 32 8.61 8.16 4.62
C GLY A 32 9.40 8.98 3.60
N TYR A 33 9.52 8.46 2.37
CA TYR A 33 10.04 9.19 1.22
C TYR A 33 9.26 10.50 1.03
N ALA A 34 9.94 11.61 0.75
CA ALA A 34 9.43 12.99 0.76
C ALA A 34 8.21 13.24 -0.17
N GLY A 35 7.04 12.78 0.28
CA GLY A 35 5.75 12.98 -0.35
C GLY A 35 5.27 14.41 -0.19
N VAL A 36 4.12 14.71 -0.78
CA VAL A 36 3.54 16.07 -0.73
C VAL A 36 3.29 16.55 0.71
N ILE A 37 2.88 15.65 1.61
CA ILE A 37 2.67 15.96 3.04
C ILE A 37 3.98 16.40 3.70
N THR A 38 5.06 15.63 3.54
CA THR A 38 6.38 15.96 4.10
C THR A 38 6.89 17.29 3.57
N LYS A 39 6.81 17.52 2.26
CA LYS A 39 7.24 18.78 1.63
C LYS A 39 6.43 19.98 2.11
N PHE A 40 5.14 19.80 2.39
CA PHE A 40 4.30 20.87 2.91
C PHE A 40 4.67 21.16 4.37
N ALA A 41 4.83 20.13 5.20
CA ALA A 41 5.25 20.27 6.58
C ALA A 41 6.61 20.98 6.70
N GLU A 42 7.63 20.56 5.93
CA GLU A 42 8.95 21.19 5.91
C GLU A 42 8.88 22.70 5.57
N ARG A 43 8.07 23.07 4.59
CA ARG A 43 7.91 24.47 4.20
C ARG A 43 7.20 25.29 5.27
N LEU A 44 6.11 24.75 5.83
CA LEU A 44 5.39 25.41 6.92
C LEU A 44 6.28 25.61 8.15
N LEU A 45 7.10 24.62 8.50
CA LEU A 45 8.09 24.74 9.59
C LEU A 45 9.16 25.80 9.30
N ALA A 46 9.51 26.00 8.03
CA ALA A 46 10.42 27.06 7.59
C ALA A 46 9.73 28.44 7.42
N GLY A 47 8.45 28.57 7.78
CA GLY A 47 7.67 29.82 7.58
C GLY A 47 7.38 30.13 6.11
N LEU A 48 7.50 29.15 5.22
CA LEU A 48 7.25 29.28 3.79
C LEU A 48 5.87 28.71 3.41
N PRO A 49 5.15 29.34 2.46
CA PRO A 49 3.88 28.81 1.99
C PRO A 49 4.10 27.50 1.21
N PRO A 50 3.19 26.51 1.28
CA PRO A 50 3.22 25.31 0.46
C PRO A 50 3.25 25.62 -1.05
N VAL A 51 3.87 24.75 -1.85
CA VAL A 51 3.89 24.89 -3.32
C VAL A 51 2.77 24.05 -3.92
N ILE A 52 1.81 24.72 -4.57
CA ILE A 52 0.71 24.08 -5.29
C ILE A 52 1.07 24.03 -6.78
N TYR A 53 1.08 22.82 -7.36
CA TYR A 53 1.23 22.64 -8.81
C TYR A 53 -0.16 22.53 -9.47
N GLY A 54 -0.38 23.27 -10.56
CA GLY A 54 -1.67 23.31 -11.25
C GLY A 54 -2.72 24.11 -10.51
N ASN A 55 -3.96 23.60 -10.44
CA ASN A 55 -5.09 24.29 -9.82
C ASN A 55 -5.32 23.93 -8.34
N GLY A 56 -4.52 23.02 -7.77
CA GLY A 56 -4.63 22.61 -6.36
C GLY A 56 -5.85 21.78 -6.00
N ASN A 57 -6.74 21.46 -6.95
CA ASN A 57 -7.97 20.70 -6.68
C ASN A 57 -7.78 19.18 -6.83
N GLN A 58 -6.53 18.71 -6.76
CA GLN A 58 -6.19 17.30 -6.88
C GLN A 58 -6.43 16.61 -5.54
N THR A 59 -7.23 15.56 -5.54
CA THR A 59 -7.42 14.70 -4.36
C THR A 59 -6.48 13.50 -4.43
N ARG A 60 -5.96 13.10 -3.27
CA ARG A 60 -5.07 11.95 -3.09
C ARG A 60 -5.44 11.30 -1.76
N ASP A 61 -5.59 9.99 -1.78
CA ASP A 61 -5.80 9.21 -0.56
C ASP A 61 -4.45 8.99 0.10
N PHE A 62 -4.39 9.13 1.41
CA PHE A 62 -3.18 8.89 2.20
C PHE A 62 -3.46 7.82 3.26
N ILE A 63 -2.46 7.00 3.55
CA ILE A 63 -2.51 5.99 4.61
C ILE A 63 -1.29 6.15 5.51
N PHE A 64 -1.50 6.00 6.82
CA PHE A 64 -0.42 6.11 7.77
C PHE A 64 0.49 4.87 7.72
N VAL A 65 1.79 5.07 7.94
CA VAL A 65 2.80 4.01 7.81
C VAL A 65 2.52 2.81 8.71
N ASP A 66 2.04 3.02 9.93
CA ASP A 66 1.76 1.93 10.87
C ASP A 66 0.56 1.07 10.42
N ASP A 67 -0.43 1.68 9.76
CA ASP A 67 -1.56 0.94 9.18
C ASP A 67 -1.09 0.05 8.03
N VAL A 68 -0.15 0.55 7.22
CA VAL A 68 0.47 -0.23 6.13
C VAL A 68 1.27 -1.41 6.69
N VAL A 69 2.09 -1.17 7.72
CA VAL A 69 2.86 -2.22 8.39
C VAL A 69 1.91 -3.29 8.96
N SER A 70 0.86 -2.86 9.66
CA SER A 70 -0.16 -3.75 10.22
C SER A 70 -0.84 -4.59 9.12
N ALA A 71 -1.23 -3.96 8.02
CA ALA A 71 -1.85 -4.65 6.89
C ALA A 71 -0.92 -5.69 6.25
N ILE A 72 0.38 -5.40 6.13
CA ILE A 72 1.36 -6.35 5.59
C ILE A 72 1.51 -7.56 6.53
N VAL A 73 1.70 -7.32 7.84
CA VAL A 73 1.86 -8.39 8.84
C VAL A 73 0.63 -9.29 8.90
N LEU A 74 -0.57 -8.71 8.93
CA LEU A 74 -1.83 -9.46 8.93
C LEU A 74 -2.00 -10.26 7.62
N SER A 75 -1.65 -9.66 6.49
CA SER A 75 -1.75 -10.33 5.19
C SER A 75 -0.82 -11.54 5.08
N ALA A 76 0.40 -11.42 5.60
CA ALA A 76 1.36 -12.53 5.66
C ALA A 76 0.83 -13.67 6.56
N ALA A 77 0.40 -13.33 7.78
CA ALA A 77 -0.13 -14.32 8.73
C ALA A 77 -1.35 -15.09 8.18
N VAL A 78 -2.25 -14.41 7.46
CA VAL A 78 -3.41 -15.05 6.83
C VAL A 78 -2.98 -15.96 5.66
N ALA A 79 -1.97 -15.57 4.91
CA ALA A 79 -1.49 -16.35 3.78
C ALA A 79 -0.86 -17.68 4.21
N ASP A 80 -0.13 -17.69 5.32
CA ASP A 80 0.49 -18.90 5.86
C ASP A 80 -0.56 -19.87 6.42
N LYS A 81 -1.55 -19.38 7.18
CA LYS A 81 -2.65 -20.23 7.68
C LYS A 81 -3.44 -20.90 6.56
N LYS A 82 -3.66 -20.20 5.43
CA LYS A 82 -4.39 -20.77 4.30
C LYS A 82 -3.61 -21.84 3.54
N GLN A 83 -2.29 -21.88 3.66
CA GLN A 83 -1.49 -22.98 3.12
C GLN A 83 -1.77 -24.28 3.89
N GLU A 84 -2.00 -24.19 5.21
CA GLU A 84 -2.34 -25.34 6.05
C GLU A 84 -3.76 -25.88 5.75
N GLU A 85 -4.71 -24.99 5.45
CA GLU A 85 -6.11 -25.34 5.19
C GLU A 85 -6.43 -25.66 3.71
N ASN A 86 -5.46 -25.54 2.79
CA ASN A 86 -5.61 -25.83 1.36
C ASN A 86 -6.76 -25.06 0.64
N LEU A 87 -7.13 -23.87 1.17
CA LEU A 87 -8.26 -23.07 0.70
C LEU A 87 -7.87 -22.09 -0.42
N HIS A 88 -8.55 -22.17 -1.56
CA HIS A 88 -8.24 -21.43 -2.79
C HIS A 88 -9.12 -20.18 -2.98
N TYR A 89 -8.72 -19.03 -2.42
CA TYR A 89 -9.33 -17.73 -2.73
C TYR A 89 -8.26 -16.67 -3.01
N PRO A 90 -8.45 -15.80 -4.02
CA PRO A 90 -7.53 -14.68 -4.26
C PRO A 90 -7.60 -13.69 -3.10
N ILE A 91 -6.50 -13.52 -2.35
CA ILE A 91 -6.34 -12.39 -1.44
C ILE A 91 -5.85 -11.22 -2.28
N LEU A 92 -6.78 -10.39 -2.73
CA LEU A 92 -6.51 -9.05 -3.23
C LEU A 92 -6.98 -8.08 -2.14
N LEU A 93 -6.06 -7.60 -1.32
CA LEU A 93 -6.38 -6.55 -0.35
C LEU A 93 -6.12 -5.20 -1.02
N LEU A 94 -7.19 -4.63 -1.58
CA LEU A 94 -7.17 -3.25 -2.02
C LEU A 94 -7.50 -2.38 -0.80
N MET A 95 -6.49 -1.78 -0.17
CA MET A 95 -6.73 -0.68 0.76
C MET A 95 -7.11 0.55 -0.06
N ARG A 96 -8.42 0.73 -0.26
CA ARG A 96 -9.02 1.94 -0.79
C ARG A 96 -9.66 2.69 0.38
N THR A 97 -9.08 3.81 0.76
CA THR A 97 -9.81 4.87 1.46
C THR A 97 -10.36 5.80 0.37
N PHE A 98 -11.62 6.22 0.52
CA PHE A 98 -12.48 6.84 -0.52
C PHE A 98 -12.04 8.22 -0.98
#